data_AF-A0A191VAZ3-F1
#
_entry.id   AF-A0A191VAZ3-F1
#
_cell.length_a   1.000
_cell.length_b   1.000
_cell.length_c   1.000
_cell.angle_alpha   90.00
_cell.angle_beta   90.00
_cell.angle_gamma   90.00
#
_symmetry.space_group_name_H-M   'P 1'
#
loop_
_entity.id
_entity.type
_entity.pdbx_description
1 polymer ?
#
loop_
_entity_poly.entity_id
_entity_poly.type
_entity_poly.pdbx_seq_one_letter_code
_entity_poly.pdbx_strand_id
1 'polypeptide(L)'
;MPLSSRLASLGQRKSVRLVSLLVALLVATTSLISGIGPARADTRGNVGHVWFDAVANPDQSAQVRYRSFIQSLRAAAGHQYRGGVSITQSDGGDTVPALIRVDVNLPPANGQAASLRLWLSPGNLYLRGFTTQNNETWSFNDYNLQATMNALRHTTGAGLLPPANARYGTLGHNSNYAQIEQWAQTNRDDLTFNYSNLWNSFFQLAYVTEPTSGTTPRATARSLLFMTQFVSEAARFHDVFGVMNDIVSSRTASYRGIGELQHSLENNWGPLSRFGVDITNGTYAAPVQVNATTRVETWEHETRYVAMLLAPGNSG
;
A
#
# COMPACT_ATOMS: atom_id res chain seq x y z
N MET A 1 -24.46 -5.31 74.79
CA MET A 1 -24.78 -3.95 74.28
C MET A 1 -23.52 -3.11 74.35
N PRO A 2 -23.14 -2.25 73.38
CA PRO A 2 -23.62 -2.07 72.00
C PRO A 2 -22.51 -1.92 70.91
N LEU A 3 -22.94 -2.07 69.65
CA LEU A 3 -22.57 -1.32 68.43
C LEU A 3 -21.08 -0.99 68.10
N SER A 4 -20.38 -1.87 67.37
CA SER A 4 -19.20 -1.46 66.58
C SER A 4 -18.85 -2.41 65.42
N SER A 5 -19.71 -2.59 64.40
CA SER A 5 -19.32 -3.44 63.25
C SER A 5 -20.03 -3.20 61.92
N ARG A 6 -20.63 -2.03 61.66
CA ARG A 6 -21.41 -1.79 60.42
C ARG A 6 -21.02 -0.58 59.57
N LEU A 7 -19.76 -0.12 59.62
CA LEU A 7 -19.31 0.99 58.75
C LEU A 7 -18.17 0.65 57.78
N ALA A 8 -17.56 -0.54 57.83
CA ALA A 8 -16.44 -0.88 56.94
C ALA A 8 -16.84 -1.49 55.57
N SER A 9 -18.08 -1.96 55.38
CA SER A 9 -18.44 -2.74 54.17
C SER A 9 -19.05 -1.94 53.01
N LEU A 10 -19.23 -0.62 53.16
CA LEU A 10 -19.80 0.23 52.10
C LEU A 10 -18.75 0.93 51.22
N GLY A 11 -17.50 1.01 51.68
CA GLY A 11 -16.38 1.60 50.91
C GLY A 11 -15.79 0.68 49.85
N GLN A 12 -15.79 -0.64 50.07
CA GLN A 12 -15.16 -1.62 49.16
C GLN A 12 -15.97 -1.94 47.91
N ARG A 13 -17.30 -1.80 47.93
CA ARG A 13 -18.15 -2.14 46.77
C ARG A 13 -18.17 -1.06 45.69
N LYS A 14 -17.85 0.20 46.04
CA LYS A 14 -17.79 1.31 45.07
C LYS A 14 -16.44 1.37 44.33
N SER A 15 -15.34 1.02 45.00
CA SER A 15 -14.00 1.01 44.40
C SER A 15 -13.80 -0.11 43.39
N VAL A 16 -14.35 -1.30 43.61
CA VAL A 16 -14.25 -2.41 42.64
C VAL A 16 -15.00 -2.09 41.33
N ARG A 17 -16.19 -1.47 41.40
CA ARG A 17 -16.96 -1.10 40.21
C ARG A 17 -16.28 -0.04 39.35
N LEU A 18 -15.55 0.89 39.97
CA LEU A 18 -14.82 1.96 39.28
C LEU A 18 -13.56 1.42 38.56
N VAL A 19 -12.86 0.47 39.18
CA VAL A 19 -11.71 -0.21 38.55
C VAL A 19 -12.16 -1.11 37.40
N SER A 20 -13.26 -1.85 37.54
CA SER A 20 -13.80 -2.68 36.45
C SER A 20 -14.26 -1.86 35.24
N LEU A 21 -14.82 -0.66 35.46
CA LEU A 21 -15.21 0.24 34.37
C LEU A 21 -14.00 0.85 33.65
N LEU A 22 -12.92 1.18 34.38
CA LEU A 22 -11.68 1.68 33.80
C LEU A 22 -10.94 0.61 32.98
N VAL A 23 -10.94 -0.66 33.43
CA VAL A 23 -10.34 -1.77 32.67
C VAL A 23 -11.19 -2.11 31.43
N ALA A 24 -12.52 -2.09 31.53
CA ALA A 24 -13.39 -2.29 30.37
C ALA A 24 -13.25 -1.16 29.34
N LEU A 25 -13.06 0.10 29.79
CA LEU A 25 -12.81 1.23 28.90
C LEU A 25 -11.42 1.16 28.25
N LEU A 26 -10.39 0.67 28.95
CA LEU A 26 -9.05 0.45 28.37
C LEU A 26 -9.02 -0.69 27.34
N VAL A 27 -9.78 -1.77 27.57
CA VAL A 27 -9.89 -2.87 26.60
C VAL A 27 -10.71 -2.42 25.38
N ALA A 28 -11.77 -1.63 25.59
CA ALA A 28 -12.58 -1.06 24.50
C ALA A 28 -11.79 -0.06 23.63
N THR A 29 -10.90 0.76 24.21
CA THR A 29 -10.05 1.68 23.44
C THR A 29 -8.94 0.95 22.68
N THR A 30 -8.42 -0.19 23.17
CA THR A 30 -7.49 -1.01 22.36
C THR A 30 -8.17 -1.73 21.20
N SER A 31 -9.45 -2.10 21.33
CA SER A 31 -10.21 -2.74 20.23
C SER A 31 -10.75 -1.75 19.18
N LEU A 32 -10.66 -0.44 19.43
CA LEU A 32 -11.11 0.61 18.50
C LEU A 32 -9.96 1.23 17.67
N ILE A 33 -8.72 0.78 17.85
CA ILE A 33 -7.56 1.25 17.06
C ILE A 33 -7.24 0.34 15.85
N SER A 34 -7.83 -0.87 15.75
CA SER A 34 -7.70 -1.69 14.53
C SER A 34 -8.84 -1.42 13.55
N GLY A 35 -8.89 -0.20 13.01
CA GLY A 35 -9.81 0.19 11.95
C GLY A 35 -9.45 -0.41 10.59
N ILE A 36 -9.37 -1.74 10.47
CA ILE A 36 -9.32 -2.41 9.17
C ILE A 36 -10.78 -2.59 8.73
N GLY A 37 -11.37 -1.53 8.16
CA GLY A 37 -12.65 -1.67 7.47
C GLY A 37 -12.51 -2.64 6.29
N PRO A 38 -13.52 -3.47 5.96
CA PRO A 38 -13.44 -4.37 4.82
C PRO A 38 -13.29 -3.56 3.53
N ALA A 39 -12.18 -3.75 2.82
CA ALA A 39 -11.99 -3.22 1.48
C ALA A 39 -13.04 -3.85 0.55
N ARG A 40 -13.67 -3.02 -0.29
CA ARG A 40 -14.62 -3.49 -1.32
C ARG A 40 -13.82 -3.89 -2.56
N ALA A 41 -14.08 -5.11 -3.05
CA ALA A 41 -13.41 -5.73 -4.19
C ALA A 41 -13.72 -5.12 -5.56
N ASP A 42 -14.66 -4.19 -5.65
CA ASP A 42 -15.02 -3.51 -6.90
C ASP A 42 -15.13 -2.00 -6.67
N THR A 43 -14.16 -1.27 -7.23
CA THR A 43 -14.07 0.19 -7.16
C THR A 43 -14.42 0.84 -8.49
N ARG A 44 -15.03 0.12 -9.43
CA ARG A 44 -15.49 0.70 -10.69
C ARG A 44 -16.42 1.88 -10.44
N GLY A 45 -16.02 3.06 -10.92
CA GLY A 45 -16.75 4.30 -10.67
C GLY A 45 -16.73 4.69 -9.19
N ASN A 46 -15.67 4.35 -8.46
CA ASN A 46 -15.52 4.64 -7.05
C ASN A 46 -14.04 4.80 -6.62
N VAL A 47 -13.84 5.20 -5.37
CA VAL A 47 -12.53 5.24 -4.72
C VAL A 47 -12.48 4.16 -3.65
N GLY A 48 -11.65 3.15 -3.85
CA GLY A 48 -11.26 2.20 -2.81
C GLY A 48 -10.40 2.87 -1.76
N HIS A 49 -10.42 2.35 -0.54
CA HIS A 49 -9.71 2.95 0.58
C HIS A 49 -8.98 1.90 1.40
N VAL A 50 -7.72 2.16 1.68
CA VAL A 50 -6.86 1.32 2.51
C VAL A 50 -6.07 2.22 3.45
N TRP A 51 -5.82 1.74 4.67
CA TRP A 51 -5.05 2.44 5.69
C TRP A 51 -3.75 1.71 5.98
N PHE A 52 -2.69 2.47 6.25
CA PHE A 52 -1.43 1.98 6.79
C PHE A 52 -0.93 2.91 7.89
N ASP A 53 -0.92 2.42 9.13
CA ASP A 53 -0.34 3.15 10.25
C ASP A 53 1.15 2.87 10.32
N ALA A 54 1.95 3.83 9.82
CA ALA A 54 3.38 3.79 10.02
C ALA A 54 3.69 3.89 11.51
N VAL A 55 4.78 3.27 11.94
CA VAL A 55 5.29 3.35 13.31
C VAL A 55 6.68 3.95 13.29
N ALA A 56 7.19 4.47 14.40
CA ALA A 56 8.52 5.09 14.42
C ALA A 56 9.67 4.06 14.51
N ASN A 57 9.35 2.84 14.95
CA ASN A 57 10.30 1.76 15.16
C ASN A 57 9.80 0.51 14.44
N PRO A 58 10.63 -0.17 13.64
CA PRO A 58 10.26 -1.46 13.10
C PRO A 58 10.24 -2.49 14.23
N ASP A 59 9.21 -3.33 14.23
CA ASP A 59 9.04 -4.42 15.18
C ASP A 59 8.04 -5.46 14.63
N GLN A 60 7.80 -6.51 15.40
CA GLN A 60 6.86 -7.56 15.01
C GLN A 60 5.42 -7.05 14.84
N SER A 61 5.02 -6.01 15.57
CA SER A 61 3.68 -5.42 15.46
C SER A 61 3.54 -4.62 14.15
N ALA A 62 4.57 -3.87 13.78
CA ALA A 62 4.69 -3.17 12.50
C ALA A 62 4.62 -4.17 11.33
N GLN A 63 5.28 -5.31 11.49
CA GLN A 63 5.20 -6.41 10.52
C GLN A 63 3.76 -6.88 10.33
N VAL A 64 3.04 -7.21 11.41
CA VAL A 64 1.63 -7.64 11.35
C VAL A 64 0.76 -6.59 10.64
N ARG A 65 0.91 -5.31 10.98
CA ARG A 65 0.19 -4.20 10.33
C ARG A 65 0.48 -4.14 8.83
N TYR A 66 1.74 -4.31 8.43
CA TYR A 66 2.12 -4.32 7.03
C TYR A 66 1.52 -5.50 6.26
N ARG A 67 1.47 -6.70 6.86
CA ARG A 67 0.79 -7.86 6.25
C ARG A 67 -0.70 -7.57 6.03
N SER A 68 -1.36 -7.04 7.05
CA SER A 68 -2.77 -6.66 6.97
C SER A 68 -3.00 -5.58 5.90
N PHE A 69 -2.14 -4.57 5.84
CA PHE A 69 -2.19 -3.53 4.82
C PHE A 69 -2.12 -4.11 3.40
N ILE A 70 -1.14 -4.97 3.11
CA ILE A 70 -1.00 -5.58 1.78
C ILE A 70 -2.19 -6.48 1.44
N GLN A 71 -2.74 -7.21 2.41
CA GLN A 71 -3.98 -7.98 2.21
C GLN A 71 -5.18 -7.08 1.89
N SER A 72 -5.35 -5.98 2.63
CA SER A 72 -6.41 -4.99 2.36
C SER A 72 -6.23 -4.33 0.99
N LEU A 73 -4.99 -4.06 0.57
CA LEU A 73 -4.71 -3.51 -0.75
C LEU A 73 -5.07 -4.49 -1.87
N ARG A 74 -4.71 -5.77 -1.75
CA ARG A 74 -5.11 -6.80 -2.70
C ARG A 74 -6.64 -6.93 -2.77
N ALA A 75 -7.32 -6.88 -1.63
CA ALA A 75 -8.78 -6.91 -1.56
C ALA A 75 -9.44 -5.63 -2.13
N ALA A 76 -8.77 -4.47 -2.08
CA ALA A 76 -9.28 -3.24 -2.70
C ALA A 76 -9.08 -3.23 -4.22
N ALA A 77 -8.02 -3.87 -4.70
CA ALA A 77 -7.66 -3.93 -6.12
C ALA A 77 -8.38 -5.03 -6.89
N GLY A 78 -9.01 -5.99 -6.21
CA GLY A 78 -9.68 -7.10 -6.88
C GLY A 78 -10.25 -8.13 -5.92
N HIS A 79 -10.28 -9.40 -6.35
CA HIS A 79 -10.92 -10.47 -5.60
C HIS A 79 -10.08 -11.76 -5.62
N GLN A 80 -10.37 -12.66 -4.68
CA GLN A 80 -9.77 -13.99 -4.65
C GLN A 80 -10.11 -14.74 -5.93
N TYR A 81 -9.11 -15.37 -6.54
CA TYR A 81 -9.26 -16.10 -7.80
C TYR A 81 -9.09 -17.61 -7.58
N ARG A 82 -7.87 -18.07 -7.30
CA ARG A 82 -7.56 -19.49 -7.09
C ARG A 82 -6.35 -19.67 -6.21
N GLY A 83 -6.33 -20.71 -5.37
CA GLY A 83 -5.12 -21.15 -4.67
C GLY A 83 -4.46 -20.07 -3.79
N GLY A 84 -5.23 -19.13 -3.25
CA GLY A 84 -4.72 -18.00 -2.45
C GLY A 84 -4.21 -16.81 -3.27
N VAL A 85 -4.22 -16.91 -4.60
CA VAL A 85 -3.88 -15.83 -5.53
C VAL A 85 -5.14 -15.02 -5.86
N SER A 86 -4.99 -13.70 -5.82
CA SER A 86 -6.05 -12.76 -6.21
C SER A 86 -5.90 -12.33 -7.67
N ILE A 87 -6.95 -11.77 -8.25
CA ILE A 87 -6.90 -11.14 -9.58
C ILE A 87 -7.41 -9.71 -9.47
N THR A 88 -6.79 -8.78 -10.18
CA THR A 88 -7.20 -7.37 -10.17
C THR A 88 -8.61 -7.18 -10.74
N GLN A 89 -9.17 -6.00 -10.55
CA GLN A 89 -10.37 -5.57 -11.26
C GLN A 89 -10.05 -5.49 -12.75
N SER A 90 -10.94 -5.98 -13.60
CA SER A 90 -10.84 -5.65 -15.02
C SER A 90 -11.11 -4.15 -15.18
N ASP A 91 -10.25 -3.45 -15.90
CA ASP A 91 -10.36 -2.02 -16.14
C ASP A 91 -11.65 -1.70 -16.92
N GLY A 92 -12.29 -2.68 -17.58
CA GLY A 92 -13.50 -2.45 -18.38
C GLY A 92 -13.26 -1.55 -19.60
N GLY A 93 -12.00 -1.24 -19.91
CA GLY A 93 -11.56 -0.15 -20.76
C GLY A 93 -11.39 1.17 -20.00
N ASP A 94 -10.69 2.15 -20.57
CA ASP A 94 -10.41 3.48 -19.99
C ASP A 94 -11.67 4.32 -19.62
N THR A 95 -12.88 3.79 -19.79
CA THR A 95 -14.15 4.52 -19.69
C THR A 95 -14.72 4.60 -18.28
N VAL A 96 -14.34 3.72 -17.35
CA VAL A 96 -14.84 3.78 -15.96
C VAL A 96 -13.68 4.12 -15.01
N PRO A 97 -13.58 5.38 -14.54
CA PRO A 97 -12.51 5.77 -13.64
C PRO A 97 -12.62 5.02 -12.31
N ALA A 98 -11.49 4.59 -11.78
CA ALA A 98 -11.38 3.94 -10.48
C ALA A 98 -10.02 4.23 -9.86
N LEU A 99 -9.98 4.42 -8.54
CA LEU A 99 -8.76 4.67 -7.79
C LEU A 99 -8.77 3.90 -6.47
N ILE A 100 -7.60 3.57 -5.96
CA ILE A 100 -7.40 3.19 -4.57
C ILE A 100 -6.62 4.32 -3.90
N ARG A 101 -7.19 4.85 -2.82
CA ARG A 101 -6.51 5.74 -1.89
C ARG A 101 -5.88 4.89 -0.79
N VAL A 102 -4.56 4.98 -0.64
CA VAL A 102 -3.83 4.46 0.51
C VAL A 102 -3.50 5.64 1.42
N ASP A 103 -4.09 5.68 2.60
CA ASP A 103 -3.74 6.65 3.63
C ASP A 103 -2.64 6.08 4.53
N VAL A 104 -1.46 6.70 4.46
CA VAL A 104 -0.34 6.43 5.34
C VAL A 104 -0.38 7.43 6.49
N ASN A 105 -0.77 6.96 7.68
CA ASN A 105 -0.77 7.76 8.90
C ASN A 105 0.64 7.74 9.51
N LEU A 106 1.28 8.89 9.57
CA LEU A 106 2.63 9.04 10.11
C LEU A 106 2.56 9.42 11.58
N PRO A 107 3.34 8.76 12.46
CA PRO A 107 3.52 9.20 13.82
C PRO A 107 3.97 10.67 13.84
N PRO A 108 3.56 11.46 14.84
CA PRO A 108 3.87 12.88 14.86
C PRO A 108 5.38 13.12 14.81
N ALA A 109 5.83 13.88 13.80
CA ALA A 109 7.15 14.50 13.85
C ALA A 109 6.99 15.87 14.49
N ASN A 110 7.73 16.13 15.57
CA ASN A 110 7.67 17.39 16.32
C ASN A 110 6.25 17.76 16.83
N GLY A 111 5.44 16.75 17.19
CA GLY A 111 4.10 16.94 17.75
C GLY A 111 2.99 17.21 16.72
N GLN A 112 3.29 17.21 15.42
CA GLN A 112 2.27 17.30 14.38
C GLN A 112 2.08 15.96 13.68
N ALA A 113 0.85 15.43 13.72
CA ALA A 113 0.48 14.28 12.93
C ALA A 113 0.58 14.63 11.44
N ALA A 114 1.20 13.76 10.65
CA ALA A 114 1.30 13.90 9.21
C ALA A 114 0.60 12.75 8.52
N SER A 115 0.12 13.01 7.31
CA SER A 115 -0.46 11.98 6.45
C SER A 115 0.14 12.08 5.06
N LEU A 116 0.44 10.94 4.48
CA LEU A 116 0.73 10.79 3.05
C LEU A 116 -0.40 9.98 2.43
N ARG A 117 -0.89 10.40 1.27
CA ARG A 117 -1.86 9.60 0.51
C ARG A 117 -1.22 9.13 -0.76
N LEU A 118 -1.29 7.83 -1.05
CA LEU A 118 -0.85 7.26 -2.32
C LEU A 118 -2.08 6.90 -3.15
N TRP A 119 -2.00 7.11 -4.46
CA TRP A 119 -3.09 6.85 -5.39
C TRP A 119 -2.69 5.75 -6.35
N LEU A 120 -3.46 4.66 -6.38
CA LEU A 120 -3.18 3.52 -7.25
C LEU A 120 -4.35 3.25 -8.19
N SER A 121 -4.05 2.72 -9.37
CA SER A 121 -5.09 2.13 -10.21
C SER A 121 -5.42 0.71 -9.72
N PRO A 122 -6.70 0.36 -9.50
CA PRO A 122 -7.06 -0.96 -9.00
C PRO A 122 -6.79 -2.07 -10.02
N GLY A 123 -6.93 -1.80 -11.32
CA GLY A 123 -6.79 -2.87 -12.31
C GLY A 123 -5.36 -3.32 -12.59
N ASN A 124 -4.36 -2.53 -12.24
CA ASN A 124 -2.96 -2.94 -12.39
C ASN A 124 -2.09 -2.66 -11.16
N LEU A 125 -2.64 -2.08 -10.09
CA LEU A 125 -1.91 -1.64 -8.89
C LEU A 125 -0.79 -0.61 -9.17
N TYR A 126 -0.77 0.06 -10.32
CA TYR A 126 0.26 1.07 -10.61
C TYR A 126 0.05 2.28 -9.71
N LEU A 127 1.13 2.73 -9.06
CA LEU A 127 1.16 4.02 -8.37
C LEU A 127 0.99 5.14 -9.41
N ARG A 128 -0.02 5.99 -9.22
CA ARG A 128 -0.37 7.10 -10.13
C ARG A 128 0.08 8.45 -9.61
N GLY A 129 0.32 8.56 -8.31
CA GLY A 129 0.71 9.80 -7.66
C GLY A 129 0.53 9.75 -6.16
N PHE A 130 0.66 10.91 -5.53
CA PHE A 130 0.51 11.07 -4.10
C PHE A 130 -0.12 12.42 -3.73
N THR A 131 -0.70 12.51 -2.54
CA THR A 131 -1.12 13.77 -1.92
C THR A 131 -0.32 13.99 -0.65
N THR A 132 0.28 15.18 -0.55
CA THR A 132 1.06 15.64 0.61
C THR A 132 0.15 15.92 1.80
N GLN A 133 0.74 16.15 2.98
CA GLN A 133 -0.02 16.54 4.17
C GLN A 133 -0.75 17.89 3.98
N ASN A 134 -0.23 18.75 3.09
CA ASN A 134 -0.80 20.06 2.77
C ASN A 134 -1.95 19.97 1.74
N ASN A 135 -2.41 18.75 1.41
CA ASN A 135 -3.41 18.46 0.38
C ASN A 135 -2.98 18.87 -1.04
N GLU A 136 -1.69 18.92 -1.32
CA GLU A 136 -1.19 19.10 -2.69
C GLU A 136 -1.03 17.73 -3.35
N THR A 137 -1.62 17.54 -4.52
CA THR A 137 -1.64 16.26 -5.23
C THR A 137 -0.72 16.31 -6.43
N TRP A 138 0.16 15.32 -6.56
CA TRP A 138 1.13 15.20 -7.63
C TRP A 138 0.96 13.87 -8.35
N SER A 139 0.85 13.89 -9.67
CA SER A 139 0.78 12.68 -10.50
C SER A 139 1.98 12.51 -11.41
N PHE A 140 2.26 11.27 -11.80
CA PHE A 140 3.18 11.03 -12.89
C PHE A 140 2.66 11.64 -14.20
N ASN A 141 3.57 11.99 -15.11
CA ASN A 141 3.24 12.71 -16.34
C ASN A 141 2.46 11.87 -17.37
N ASP A 142 2.52 10.54 -17.25
CA ASP A 142 1.78 9.59 -18.07
C ASP A 142 0.39 9.27 -17.51
N TYR A 143 -0.07 9.93 -16.44
CA TYR A 143 -1.39 9.70 -15.86
C TYR A 143 -2.06 11.00 -15.39
N ASN A 144 -3.26 11.29 -15.91
CA ASN A 144 -4.03 12.47 -15.51
C ASN A 144 -4.89 12.18 -14.27
N LEU A 145 -4.24 12.18 -13.10
CA LEU A 145 -4.92 11.90 -11.82
C LEU A 145 -6.01 12.92 -11.51
N GLN A 146 -5.82 14.20 -11.87
CA GLN A 146 -6.81 15.24 -11.64
C GLN A 146 -8.11 14.96 -12.42
N ALA A 147 -8.01 14.59 -13.70
CA ALA A 147 -9.18 14.24 -14.50
C ALA A 147 -9.91 13.02 -13.95
N THR A 148 -9.18 11.97 -13.57
CA THR A 148 -9.77 10.77 -12.95
C THR A 148 -10.49 11.11 -11.64
N MET A 149 -9.85 11.88 -10.75
CA MET A 149 -10.48 12.32 -9.50
C MET A 149 -11.73 13.15 -9.76
N ASN A 150 -11.69 14.08 -10.72
CA ASN A 150 -12.84 14.91 -11.08
C ASN A 150 -14.02 14.07 -11.59
N ALA A 151 -13.76 13.06 -12.42
CA ALA A 151 -14.79 12.13 -12.87
C ALA A 151 -15.39 11.31 -11.71
N LEU A 152 -14.61 11.06 -10.65
CA LEU A 152 -15.06 10.35 -9.45
C LEU A 152 -15.78 11.24 -8.41
N ARG A 153 -15.82 12.57 -8.56
CA ARG A 153 -16.42 13.49 -7.56
C ARG A 153 -17.92 13.33 -7.35
N HIS A 154 -18.62 12.66 -8.26
CA HIS A 154 -20.05 12.41 -8.17
C HIS A 154 -20.38 10.99 -7.70
N THR A 155 -19.38 10.26 -7.21
CA THR A 155 -19.51 8.87 -6.80
C THR A 155 -19.59 8.75 -5.28
N THR A 156 -19.94 7.56 -4.79
CA THR A 156 -20.10 7.30 -3.34
C THR A 156 -18.78 7.47 -2.54
N GLY A 157 -17.62 7.43 -3.21
CA GLY A 157 -16.30 7.64 -2.62
C GLY A 157 -15.80 9.08 -2.71
N ALA A 158 -16.62 10.03 -3.16
CA ALA A 158 -16.19 11.43 -3.36
C ALA A 158 -15.61 12.08 -2.08
N GLY A 159 -16.09 11.68 -0.90
CA GLY A 159 -15.56 12.16 0.39
C GLY A 159 -14.10 11.75 0.67
N LEU A 160 -13.55 10.79 -0.10
CA LEU A 160 -12.16 10.37 -0.03
C LEU A 160 -11.26 11.18 -0.95
N LEU A 161 -11.81 12.00 -1.85
CA LEU A 161 -11.00 12.79 -2.77
C LEU A 161 -10.48 14.06 -2.07
N PRO A 162 -9.34 14.62 -2.52
CA PRO A 162 -8.94 15.96 -2.12
C PRO A 162 -10.06 16.99 -2.40
N PRO A 163 -10.12 18.08 -1.60
CA PRO A 163 -11.04 19.18 -1.86
C PRO A 163 -11.01 19.66 -3.32
N ALA A 164 -12.12 20.21 -3.81
CA ALA A 164 -12.21 20.65 -5.21
C ALA A 164 -11.18 21.74 -5.59
N ASN A 165 -10.77 22.54 -4.60
CA ASN A 165 -9.76 23.58 -4.71
C ASN A 165 -8.34 23.11 -4.32
N ALA A 166 -8.12 21.80 -4.16
CA ALA A 166 -6.79 21.26 -3.89
C ALA A 166 -5.83 21.62 -5.04
N ARG A 167 -4.55 21.79 -4.71
CA ARG A 167 -3.52 22.02 -5.72
C ARG A 167 -3.18 20.71 -6.40
N TYR A 168 -3.08 20.76 -7.73
CA TYR A 168 -2.68 19.63 -8.57
C TYR A 168 -1.42 20.03 -9.34
N GLY A 169 -0.44 19.13 -9.33
CA GLY A 169 0.77 19.26 -10.11
C GLY A 169 1.12 17.94 -10.80
N THR A 170 2.00 18.04 -11.79
CA THR A 170 2.49 16.90 -12.54
C THR A 170 4.00 16.80 -12.33
N LEU A 171 4.47 15.59 -12.05
CA LEU A 171 5.90 15.29 -11.95
C LEU A 171 6.54 15.43 -13.34
N GLY A 172 7.83 15.75 -13.40
CA GLY A 172 8.55 15.88 -14.68
C GLY A 172 8.83 14.56 -15.40
N HIS A 173 8.31 13.43 -14.89
CA HIS A 173 8.60 12.09 -15.38
C HIS A 173 7.38 11.16 -15.34
N ASN A 174 7.46 10.10 -16.12
CA ASN A 174 6.46 9.04 -16.19
C ASN A 174 6.64 8.03 -15.04
N SER A 175 5.65 7.14 -14.91
CA SER A 175 5.61 6.10 -13.87
C SER A 175 6.47 4.87 -14.14
N ASN A 176 7.01 4.71 -15.35
CA ASN A 176 7.87 3.56 -15.68
C ASN A 176 9.23 3.64 -14.97
N TYR A 177 9.79 2.48 -14.65
CA TYR A 177 11.04 2.36 -13.88
C TYR A 177 12.21 3.13 -14.47
N ALA A 178 12.43 3.05 -15.79
CA ALA A 178 13.55 3.72 -16.44
C ALA A 178 13.52 5.24 -16.23
N GLN A 179 12.33 5.85 -16.34
CA GLN A 179 12.15 7.28 -16.08
C GLN A 179 12.31 7.63 -14.60
N ILE A 180 11.75 6.84 -13.69
CA ILE A 180 11.89 7.09 -12.25
C ILE A 180 13.37 6.95 -11.82
N GLU A 181 14.08 5.91 -12.26
CA GLU A 181 15.50 5.67 -11.97
C GLU A 181 16.40 6.80 -12.48
N GLN A 182 16.14 7.30 -13.70
CA GLN A 182 16.84 8.45 -14.27
C GLN A 182 16.72 9.68 -13.36
N TRP A 183 15.51 10.00 -12.92
CA TRP A 183 15.27 11.15 -12.03
C TRP A 183 15.79 10.93 -10.62
N ALA A 184 15.70 9.70 -10.12
CA ALA A 184 16.23 9.28 -8.83
C ALA A 184 17.77 9.30 -8.80
N GLN A 185 18.41 9.27 -9.98
CA GLN A 185 19.86 9.10 -10.16
C GLN A 185 20.38 7.91 -9.36
N THR A 186 19.63 6.81 -9.44
CA THR A 186 19.94 5.50 -8.86
C THR A 186 19.08 4.46 -9.55
N ASN A 187 19.61 3.26 -9.72
CA ASN A 187 18.85 2.13 -10.24
C ASN A 187 18.17 1.39 -9.10
N ARG A 188 17.16 0.56 -9.39
CA ARG A 188 16.56 -0.33 -8.40
C ARG A 188 17.57 -1.27 -7.76
N ASP A 189 18.58 -1.74 -8.50
CA ASP A 189 19.66 -2.61 -7.98
C ASP A 189 20.52 -1.94 -6.91
N ASP A 190 20.63 -0.61 -6.95
CA ASP A 190 21.44 0.16 -6.01
C ASP A 190 20.61 0.81 -4.90
N LEU A 191 19.28 0.79 -5.03
CA LEU A 191 18.39 1.31 -4.00
C LEU A 191 18.48 0.41 -2.76
N THR A 192 18.86 0.98 -1.62
CA THR A 192 18.90 0.23 -0.37
C THR A 192 17.53 0.19 0.28
N PHE A 193 16.97 -1.00 0.45
CA PHE A 193 15.73 -1.26 1.16
C PHE A 193 16.05 -1.56 2.63
N ASN A 194 15.75 -0.60 3.49
CA ASN A 194 15.80 -0.74 4.93
C ASN A 194 14.76 0.20 5.55
N TYR A 195 14.52 0.04 6.84
CA TYR A 195 13.49 0.81 7.53
C TYR A 195 13.75 2.31 7.53
N SER A 196 15.01 2.74 7.67
CA SER A 196 15.36 4.16 7.69
C SER A 196 15.01 4.84 6.37
N ASN A 197 15.26 4.16 5.25
CA ASN A 197 14.93 4.69 3.93
C ASN A 197 13.42 4.69 3.69
N LEU A 198 12.69 3.65 4.13
CA LEU A 198 11.23 3.63 4.12
C LEU A 198 10.66 4.83 4.88
N TRP A 199 11.12 5.04 6.12
CA TRP A 199 10.71 6.15 6.96
C TRP A 199 11.01 7.49 6.29
N ASN A 200 12.23 7.69 5.80
CA ASN A 200 12.60 8.92 5.10
C ASN A 200 11.76 9.16 3.84
N SER A 201 11.40 8.10 3.09
CA SER A 201 10.54 8.22 1.91
C SER A 201 9.12 8.65 2.26
N PHE A 202 8.56 8.16 3.37
CA PHE A 202 7.27 8.65 3.85
C PHE A 202 7.29 10.15 4.15
N PHE A 203 8.28 10.61 4.92
CA PHE A 203 8.40 12.02 5.29
C PHE A 203 8.75 12.90 4.09
N GLN A 204 9.61 12.45 3.19
CA GLN A 204 9.91 13.16 1.94
C GLN A 204 8.62 13.44 1.15
N LEU A 205 7.78 12.41 0.93
CA LEU A 205 6.55 12.58 0.14
C LEU A 205 5.44 13.30 0.91
N ALA A 206 5.38 13.16 2.24
CA ALA A 206 4.37 13.85 3.04
C ALA A 206 4.62 15.37 3.11
N TYR A 207 5.88 15.80 3.16
CA TYR A 207 6.27 17.20 3.42
C TYR A 207 6.78 17.97 2.20
N VAL A 208 7.03 17.32 1.07
CA VAL A 208 7.52 18.01 -0.14
C VAL A 208 6.50 19.06 -0.63
N THR A 209 6.97 20.27 -0.92
CA THR A 209 6.15 21.37 -1.46
C THR A 209 6.37 21.60 -2.96
N GLU A 210 7.59 21.35 -3.44
CA GLU A 210 7.95 21.53 -4.85
C GLU A 210 8.75 20.33 -5.37
N PRO A 211 8.08 19.20 -5.68
CA PRO A 211 8.74 17.98 -6.10
C PRO A 211 9.44 18.08 -7.46
N THR A 212 9.30 19.19 -8.18
CA THR A 212 9.85 19.41 -9.53
C THR A 212 10.97 20.46 -9.58
N SER A 213 11.34 21.10 -8.46
CA SER A 213 12.34 22.18 -8.42
C SER A 213 13.57 21.86 -7.56
N GLY A 214 14.74 22.34 -7.97
CA GLY A 214 15.99 22.19 -7.21
C GLY A 214 16.47 20.74 -7.07
N THR A 215 16.89 20.35 -5.87
CA THR A 215 17.36 18.97 -5.55
C THR A 215 16.22 18.02 -5.16
N THR A 216 15.04 18.57 -4.89
CA THR A 216 13.82 17.85 -4.49
C THR A 216 13.36 16.76 -5.47
N PRO A 217 13.49 16.91 -6.81
CA PRO A 217 13.00 15.90 -7.75
C PRO A 217 13.72 14.57 -7.58
N ARG A 218 15.01 14.60 -7.28
CA ARG A 218 15.79 13.39 -7.03
C ARG A 218 15.28 12.64 -5.80
N ALA A 219 15.08 13.35 -4.69
CA ALA A 219 14.60 12.74 -3.44
C ALA A 219 13.16 12.22 -3.57
N THR A 220 12.30 12.96 -4.29
CA THR A 220 10.93 12.55 -4.60
C THR A 220 10.93 11.31 -5.48
N ALA A 221 11.68 11.28 -6.59
CA ALA A 221 11.77 10.13 -7.49
C ALA A 221 12.32 8.88 -6.78
N ARG A 222 13.36 9.03 -5.93
CA ARG A 222 13.86 7.93 -5.08
C ARG A 222 12.79 7.40 -4.12
N SER A 223 11.99 8.28 -3.53
CA SER A 223 10.92 7.89 -2.60
C SER A 223 9.76 7.23 -3.33
N LEU A 224 9.41 7.70 -4.53
CA LEU A 224 8.42 7.05 -5.39
C LEU A 224 8.90 5.66 -5.85
N LEU A 225 10.18 5.52 -6.22
CA LEU A 225 10.77 4.21 -6.55
C LEU A 225 10.64 3.24 -5.39
N PHE A 226 10.93 3.69 -4.17
CA PHE A 226 10.74 2.90 -2.95
C PHE A 226 9.27 2.56 -2.72
N MET A 227 8.35 3.52 -2.87
CA MET A 227 6.92 3.31 -2.63
C MET A 227 6.28 2.38 -3.65
N THR A 228 6.71 2.40 -4.91
CA THR A 228 6.27 1.42 -5.92
C THR A 228 6.62 0.00 -5.47
N GLN A 229 7.84 -0.21 -4.98
CA GLN A 229 8.29 -1.50 -4.45
C GLN A 229 7.54 -1.91 -3.17
N PHE A 230 7.42 -0.97 -2.22
CA PHE A 230 6.80 -1.18 -0.92
C PHE A 230 5.30 -1.46 -1.00
N VAL A 231 4.61 -0.93 -2.01
CA VAL A 231 3.15 -0.99 -2.14
C VAL A 231 2.74 -1.84 -3.33
N SER A 232 3.05 -1.41 -4.55
CA SER A 232 2.59 -2.05 -5.78
C SER A 232 3.20 -3.42 -5.98
N GLU A 233 4.53 -3.53 -5.92
CA GLU A 233 5.21 -4.81 -6.20
C GLU A 233 5.07 -5.81 -5.05
N ALA A 234 5.11 -5.35 -3.80
CA ALA A 234 4.76 -6.20 -2.65
C ALA A 234 3.31 -6.73 -2.71
N ALA A 235 2.37 -5.95 -3.26
CA ALA A 235 1.02 -6.45 -3.47
C ALA A 235 0.94 -7.51 -4.59
N ARG A 236 1.79 -7.42 -5.62
CA ARG A 236 1.81 -8.37 -6.75
C ARG A 236 2.59 -9.65 -6.47
N PHE A 237 3.73 -9.55 -5.77
CA PHE A 237 4.70 -10.64 -5.66
C PHE A 237 5.02 -11.00 -4.21
N HIS A 238 5.07 -12.30 -3.92
CA HIS A 238 5.40 -12.82 -2.59
C HIS A 238 6.84 -12.52 -2.18
N ASP A 239 7.79 -12.57 -3.12
CA ASP A 239 9.21 -12.35 -2.82
C ASP A 239 9.50 -10.89 -2.47
N VAL A 240 8.94 -9.95 -3.24
CA VAL A 240 9.07 -8.51 -2.93
C VAL A 240 8.37 -8.20 -1.61
N PHE A 241 7.18 -8.75 -1.37
CA PHE A 241 6.51 -8.65 -0.08
C PHE A 241 7.39 -9.16 1.06
N GLY A 242 8.09 -10.28 0.89
CA GLY A 242 9.01 -10.84 1.89
C GLY A 242 10.08 -9.85 2.33
N VAL A 243 10.75 -9.20 1.36
CA VAL A 243 11.77 -8.16 1.63
C VAL A 243 11.16 -6.99 2.41
N MET A 244 10.04 -6.46 1.93
CA MET A 244 9.39 -5.30 2.56
C MET A 244 8.87 -5.64 3.97
N ASN A 245 8.34 -6.84 4.14
CA ASN A 245 7.86 -7.38 5.41
C ASN A 245 9.01 -7.61 6.41
N ASP A 246 10.22 -7.92 5.95
CA ASP A 246 11.38 -8.04 6.82
C ASP A 246 11.88 -6.67 7.30
N ILE A 247 12.04 -5.69 6.40
CA ILE A 247 12.54 -4.35 6.78
C ILE A 247 11.61 -3.60 7.73
N VAL A 248 10.29 -3.85 7.69
CA VAL A 248 9.35 -3.27 8.68
C VAL A 248 9.40 -3.96 10.04
N SER A 249 10.04 -5.13 10.12
CA SER A 249 10.14 -5.91 11.36
C SER A 249 11.45 -5.70 12.11
N SER A 250 12.50 -5.24 11.43
CA SER A 250 13.84 -5.12 11.99
C SER A 250 14.57 -3.85 11.55
N ARG A 251 15.30 -3.22 12.50
CA ARG A 251 16.19 -2.08 12.20
C ARG A 251 17.46 -2.49 11.45
N THR A 252 17.86 -3.76 11.55
CA THR A 252 19.11 -4.26 10.97
C THR A 252 18.89 -4.91 9.61
N ALA A 253 17.64 -5.20 9.24
CA ALA A 253 17.27 -5.68 7.92
C ALA A 253 17.60 -4.59 6.88
N SER A 254 18.50 -4.92 5.97
CA SER A 254 18.96 -4.01 4.92
C SER A 254 19.37 -4.81 3.69
N TYR A 255 18.75 -4.47 2.57
CA TYR A 255 18.97 -5.12 1.28
C TYR A 255 19.44 -4.07 0.28
N ARG A 256 20.50 -4.37 -0.48
CA ARG A 256 20.89 -3.56 -1.62
C ARG A 256 20.20 -4.13 -2.86
N GLY A 257 19.24 -3.38 -3.40
CA GLY A 257 18.34 -3.87 -4.44
C GLY A 257 17.34 -4.90 -3.92
N ILE A 258 16.40 -5.28 -4.78
CA ILE A 258 15.44 -6.37 -4.51
C ILE A 258 15.89 -7.71 -5.08
N GLY A 259 16.92 -7.75 -5.93
CA GLY A 259 17.47 -8.95 -6.54
C GLY A 259 17.01 -9.16 -8.00
N GLU A 260 17.82 -9.89 -8.77
CA GLU A 260 17.58 -10.13 -10.21
C GLU A 260 16.26 -10.86 -10.46
N LEU A 261 15.95 -11.88 -9.65
CA LEU A 261 14.70 -12.63 -9.80
C LEU A 261 13.49 -11.70 -9.64
N GLN A 262 13.50 -10.81 -8.66
CA GLN A 262 12.42 -9.88 -8.39
C GLN A 262 12.24 -8.89 -9.54
N HIS A 263 13.33 -8.34 -10.09
CA HIS A 263 13.27 -7.51 -11.30
C HIS A 263 12.67 -8.26 -12.50
N SER A 264 13.09 -9.50 -12.68
CA SER A 264 12.55 -10.35 -13.73
C SER A 264 11.07 -10.66 -13.54
N LEU A 265 10.62 -10.91 -12.31
CA LEU A 265 9.21 -11.12 -11.99
C LEU A 265 8.38 -9.87 -12.33
N GLU A 266 8.83 -8.68 -11.94
CA GLU A 266 8.18 -7.41 -12.24
C GLU A 266 8.00 -7.20 -13.75
N ASN A 267 9.08 -7.38 -14.52
CA ASN A 267 9.04 -7.24 -15.97
C ASN A 267 8.15 -8.28 -16.67
N ASN A 268 7.89 -9.42 -16.02
CA ASN A 268 7.08 -10.51 -16.56
C ASN A 268 5.68 -10.60 -15.93
N TRP A 269 5.23 -9.61 -15.16
CA TRP A 269 3.94 -9.69 -14.48
C TRP A 269 2.76 -9.96 -15.43
N GLY A 270 2.71 -9.25 -16.58
CA GLY A 270 1.69 -9.46 -17.60
C GLY A 270 1.72 -10.87 -18.23
N PRO A 271 2.87 -11.35 -18.74
CA PRO A 271 3.03 -12.74 -19.16
C PRO A 271 2.64 -13.79 -18.11
N LEU A 272 3.10 -13.64 -16.86
CA LEU A 272 2.76 -14.53 -15.75
C LEU A 272 1.25 -14.54 -15.48
N SER A 273 0.64 -13.36 -15.45
CA SER A 273 -0.80 -13.22 -15.24
C SER A 273 -1.63 -13.94 -16.31
N ARG A 274 -1.24 -13.81 -17.58
CA ARG A 274 -1.88 -14.54 -18.68
C ARG A 274 -1.70 -16.05 -18.53
N PHE A 275 -0.49 -16.49 -18.24
CA PHE A 275 -0.20 -17.90 -17.99
C PHE A 275 -1.06 -18.48 -16.85
N GLY A 276 -1.16 -17.78 -15.71
CA GLY A 276 -1.97 -18.18 -14.57
C GLY A 276 -3.46 -18.30 -14.87
N VAL A 277 -4.00 -17.35 -15.66
CA VAL A 277 -5.39 -17.40 -16.14
C VAL A 277 -5.62 -18.55 -17.12
N ASP A 278 -4.73 -18.72 -18.10
CA ASP A 278 -4.85 -19.76 -19.13
C ASP A 278 -4.81 -21.17 -18.54
N ILE A 279 -3.84 -21.47 -17.67
CA ILE A 279 -3.77 -22.75 -16.96
C ILE A 279 -5.01 -23.00 -16.13
N THR A 280 -5.53 -21.96 -15.46
CA THR A 280 -6.71 -22.11 -14.60
C THR A 280 -7.98 -22.40 -15.39
N ASN A 281 -8.08 -21.86 -16.59
CA ASN A 281 -9.21 -22.11 -17.49
C ASN A 281 -9.07 -23.41 -18.29
N GLY A 282 -8.02 -24.21 -18.05
CA GLY A 282 -7.77 -25.46 -18.79
C GLY A 282 -7.28 -25.25 -20.22
N THR A 283 -6.83 -24.04 -20.54
CA THR A 283 -6.23 -23.70 -21.84
C THR A 283 -4.74 -24.08 -21.83
N TYR A 284 -4.21 -24.42 -23.00
CA TYR A 284 -2.76 -24.56 -23.15
C TYR A 284 -2.07 -23.21 -22.88
N ALA A 285 -1.18 -23.19 -21.89
CA ALA A 285 -0.36 -22.03 -21.56
C ALA A 285 1.12 -22.36 -21.80
N ALA A 286 1.78 -21.62 -22.69
CA ALA A 286 3.22 -21.76 -22.88
C ALA A 286 3.96 -21.30 -21.62
N PRO A 287 4.94 -22.06 -21.11
CA PRO A 287 5.72 -21.64 -19.94
C PRO A 287 6.36 -20.26 -20.08
N VAL A 288 6.42 -19.53 -18.97
CA VAL A 288 7.03 -18.19 -18.91
C VAL A 288 8.47 -18.30 -18.39
N GLN A 289 9.43 -17.87 -19.19
CA GLN A 289 10.82 -17.74 -18.76
C GLN A 289 10.99 -16.41 -18.02
N VAL A 290 11.28 -16.47 -16.72
CA VAL A 290 11.41 -15.27 -15.86
C VAL A 290 12.84 -14.72 -15.95
N ASN A 291 13.84 -15.57 -15.80
CA ASN A 291 15.27 -15.24 -15.98
C ASN A 291 16.03 -16.48 -16.49
N ALA A 292 17.37 -16.49 -16.48
CA ALA A 292 18.15 -17.62 -17.01
C ALA A 292 17.90 -18.97 -16.30
N THR A 293 17.45 -18.96 -15.05
CA THR A 293 17.32 -20.18 -14.21
C THR A 293 15.91 -20.46 -13.73
N THR A 294 14.99 -19.50 -13.87
CA THR A 294 13.63 -19.58 -13.35
C THR A 294 12.61 -19.60 -14.48
N ARG A 295 11.79 -20.64 -14.48
CA ARG A 295 10.72 -20.87 -15.45
C ARG A 295 9.44 -21.27 -14.74
N VAL A 296 8.35 -20.62 -15.11
CA VAL A 296 7.01 -20.90 -14.57
C VAL A 296 6.27 -21.80 -15.57
N GLU A 297 6.01 -23.03 -15.15
CA GLU A 297 5.49 -24.12 -15.99
C GLU A 297 4.21 -24.75 -15.42
N THR A 298 3.93 -24.49 -14.14
CA THR A 298 2.77 -25.05 -13.43
C THR A 298 2.08 -23.98 -12.61
N TRP A 299 0.83 -24.25 -12.23
CA TRP A 299 0.10 -23.39 -11.28
C TRP A 299 0.82 -23.28 -9.93
N GLU A 300 1.47 -24.34 -9.46
CA GLU A 300 2.23 -24.32 -8.21
C GLU A 300 3.44 -23.36 -8.27
N HIS A 301 4.11 -23.27 -9.42
CA HIS A 301 5.16 -22.27 -9.63
C HIS A 301 4.57 -20.86 -9.63
N GLU A 302 3.40 -20.66 -10.26
CA GLU A 302 2.71 -19.36 -10.28
C GLU A 302 2.40 -18.88 -8.85
N THR A 303 1.76 -19.71 -8.03
CA THR A 303 1.36 -19.33 -6.66
C THR A 303 2.54 -19.13 -5.71
N ARG A 304 3.72 -19.65 -6.05
CA ARG A 304 4.95 -19.39 -5.29
C ARG A 304 5.38 -17.94 -5.41
N TYR A 305 5.28 -17.36 -6.61
CA TYR A 305 5.84 -16.04 -6.90
C TYR A 305 4.77 -14.94 -6.91
N VAL A 306 3.60 -15.21 -7.47
CA VAL A 306 2.57 -14.21 -7.75
C VAL A 306 1.45 -14.30 -6.72
N ALA A 307 1.19 -13.19 -6.05
CA ALA A 307 0.09 -13.03 -5.11
C ALA A 307 -1.15 -12.40 -5.75
N MET A 308 -0.96 -11.62 -6.83
CA MET A 308 -2.04 -10.95 -7.54
C MET A 308 -1.80 -10.93 -9.05
N LEU A 309 -2.73 -11.52 -9.80
CA LEU A 309 -2.73 -11.55 -11.26
C LEU A 309 -3.37 -10.29 -11.83
N LEU A 310 -2.92 -9.88 -13.01
CA LEU A 310 -3.57 -8.89 -13.84
C LEU A 310 -4.82 -9.50 -14.51
N ALA A 311 -5.96 -8.84 -14.37
CA ALA A 311 -7.18 -9.25 -15.07
C ALA A 311 -7.04 -9.15 -16.60
N PRO A 312 -7.67 -10.05 -17.37
CA PRO A 312 -7.69 -9.96 -18.82
C PRO A 312 -8.21 -8.60 -19.33
N GLY A 313 -7.51 -8.04 -20.31
CA GLY A 313 -7.83 -6.75 -20.92
C GLY A 313 -7.13 -5.54 -20.28
N ASN A 314 -6.48 -5.71 -19.14
CA ASN A 314 -5.70 -4.63 -18.52
C ASN A 314 -4.29 -4.56 -19.13
N SER A 315 -3.70 -3.37 -19.13
CA SER A 315 -2.30 -3.17 -19.48
C SER A 315 -1.39 -3.39 -18.26
N GLY A 316 -0.44 -4.30 -18.44
CA GLY A 316 0.56 -4.68 -17.45
C GLY A 316 1.88 -3.97 -17.65
#